data_AF-A0A3S2UXI4-F1
#
_entry.id   AF-A0A3S2UXI4-F1
#
_cell.length_a   1.000
_cell.length_b   1.000
_cell.length_c   1.000
_cell.angle_alpha   90.00
_cell.angle_beta   90.00
_cell.angle_gamma   90.00
#
_symmetry.space_group_name_H-M   'P 1'
#
loop_
_entity.id
_entity.type
_entity.pdbx_description
1 polymer ?
#
loop_
_entity_poly.entity_id
_entity_poly.type
_entity_poly.pdbx_seq_one_letter_code
_entity_poly.pdbx_strand_id
1 'polypeptide(L)'
;GRSVYRAGLATVDWSDIPLAMEDIERIEVFRGPNTVSYGANALMAVVNILTRNPADSHGTRLKVTRGEDGINDFYASHGFGWDGGDMRLSLSGQQDDGFDHDQFGQDYRDSRRLTRFNLSASHNLAVDQTLEWQLAAK
;
A
#
# COMPACT_ATOMS: atom_id res chain seq x y z
N GLY A 1 -4.52 10.20 -7.90
CA GLY A 1 -3.61 9.04 -7.88
C GLY A 1 -2.17 9.49 -8.05
N ARG A 2 -1.19 8.73 -7.55
CA ARG A 2 0.24 9.02 -7.66
C ARG A 2 0.94 7.87 -8.36
N SER A 3 1.74 8.16 -9.39
CA SER A 3 2.58 7.14 -10.03
C SER A 3 3.71 6.74 -9.08
N VAL A 4 3.92 5.43 -8.92
CA VAL A 4 5.08 4.86 -8.21
C VAL A 4 6.16 4.35 -9.18
N TYR A 5 5.95 4.55 -10.47
CA TYR A 5 6.91 4.14 -11.51
C TYR A 5 8.16 5.02 -11.50
N ARG A 6 9.33 4.38 -11.43
CA ARG A 6 10.63 5.07 -11.50
C ARG A 6 11.07 5.17 -12.95
N ALA A 7 10.75 6.30 -13.59
CA ALA A 7 11.01 6.52 -15.02
C ALA A 7 12.48 6.29 -15.42
N GLY A 8 13.45 6.74 -14.61
CA GLY A 8 14.87 6.57 -14.90
C GLY A 8 15.40 5.12 -14.81
N LEU A 9 14.65 4.22 -14.17
CA LEU A 9 15.03 2.81 -14.00
C LEU A 9 14.08 1.86 -14.74
N ALA A 10 13.11 2.41 -15.46
CA ALA A 10 12.05 1.70 -16.16
C ALA A 10 11.32 0.63 -15.31
N THR A 11 11.24 0.82 -13.99
CA THR A 11 10.77 -0.21 -13.05
C THR A 11 9.89 0.34 -11.92
N VAL A 12 9.24 -0.56 -11.19
CA VAL A 12 8.57 -0.30 -9.93
C VAL A 12 9.29 -1.08 -8.85
N ASP A 13 9.73 -0.39 -7.80
CA ASP A 13 10.17 -1.05 -6.58
C ASP A 13 8.94 -1.27 -5.69
N TRP A 14 8.37 -2.47 -5.77
CA TRP A 14 7.18 -2.85 -5.02
C TRP A 14 7.40 -2.80 -3.51
N SER A 15 8.63 -3.04 -3.07
CA SER A 15 8.96 -3.01 -1.65
C SER A 15 8.90 -1.58 -1.12
N ASP A 16 9.18 -0.57 -1.96
CA ASP A 16 9.22 0.85 -1.61
C ASP A 16 7.87 1.55 -1.61
N ILE A 17 6.78 0.85 -1.93
CA ILE A 17 5.44 1.40 -1.76
C ILE A 17 5.14 1.45 -0.25
N PRO A 18 4.91 2.63 0.34
CA PRO A 18 4.64 2.78 1.77
C PRO A 18 3.18 2.46 2.10
N LEU A 19 2.70 1.29 1.66
CA LEU A 19 1.33 0.85 1.85
C LEU A 19 1.30 -0.58 2.39
N ALA A 20 0.54 -0.80 3.46
CA ALA A 20 0.27 -2.14 3.96
C ALA A 20 -0.82 -2.82 3.11
N MET A 21 -0.76 -4.14 2.98
CA MET A 21 -1.76 -4.89 2.20
C MET A 21 -3.17 -4.72 2.76
N GLU A 22 -3.29 -4.56 4.08
CA GLU A 22 -4.54 -4.37 4.81
C GLU A 22 -5.22 -3.02 4.49
N ASP A 23 -4.44 -2.03 4.08
CA ASP A 23 -4.91 -0.69 3.69
C ASP A 23 -5.41 -0.64 2.25
N ILE A 24 -5.17 -1.69 1.46
CA ILE A 24 -5.69 -1.82 0.10
C ILE A 24 -7.17 -2.20 0.17
N GLU A 25 -8.00 -1.45 -0.54
CA GLU A 25 -9.38 -1.79 -0.78
C GLU A 25 -9.49 -2.76 -1.96
N ARG A 26 -8.85 -2.40 -3.08
CA ARG A 26 -8.80 -3.23 -4.29
C ARG A 26 -7.63 -2.86 -5.19
N ILE A 27 -7.31 -3.76 -6.11
CA ILE A 27 -6.32 -3.59 -7.17
C ILE A 27 -7.04 -3.77 -8.51
N GLU A 28 -6.96 -2.76 -9.37
CA GLU A 28 -7.50 -2.79 -10.72
C GLU A 28 -6.36 -2.92 -11.73
N VAL A 29 -6.50 -3.82 -12.70
CA VAL A 29 -5.48 -4.09 -13.71
C VAL A 29 -6.05 -3.86 -15.11
N PHE A 30 -5.59 -2.81 -15.77
CA PHE A 30 -5.96 -2.48 -17.14
C PHE A 30 -4.85 -2.93 -18.11
N ARG A 31 -5.20 -3.63 -19.18
CA ARG A 31 -4.26 -4.18 -20.16
C ARG A 31 -4.63 -3.74 -21.58
N GLY A 32 -3.64 -3.59 -22.44
CA GLY A 32 -3.83 -3.29 -23.86
C GLY A 32 -3.68 -1.81 -24.24
N PRO A 33 -3.95 -1.44 -25.51
CA PRO A 33 -3.51 -0.18 -26.10
C PRO A 33 -4.06 1.11 -25.45
N ASN A 34 -5.15 1.02 -24.68
CA ASN A 34 -5.72 2.16 -23.95
C ASN A 34 -4.93 2.58 -22.69
N THR A 35 -3.89 1.85 -22.30
CA THR A 35 -3.09 2.17 -21.10
C THR A 35 -2.24 3.43 -21.25
N VAL A 36 -1.96 3.87 -22.48
CA VAL A 36 -1.12 5.06 -22.78
C VAL A 36 -1.68 6.34 -22.15
N SER A 37 -3.01 6.43 -21.96
CA SER A 37 -3.66 7.57 -21.29
C SER A 37 -3.24 7.74 -19.81
N TYR A 38 -2.71 6.69 -19.18
CA TYR A 38 -2.22 6.74 -17.79
C TYR A 38 -0.74 7.15 -17.69
N GLY A 39 -0.02 7.28 -18.81
CA GLY A 39 1.36 7.78 -18.87
C GLY A 39 2.21 7.11 -19.95
N ALA A 40 3.25 7.80 -20.40
CA ALA A 40 4.12 7.36 -21.50
C ALA A 40 4.80 6.00 -21.29
N ASN A 41 4.90 5.53 -20.04
CA ASN A 41 5.54 4.26 -19.67
C ASN A 41 4.54 3.12 -19.39
N ALA A 42 3.24 3.34 -19.62
CA ALA A 42 2.19 2.35 -19.44
C ALA A 42 2.01 1.49 -20.71
N LEU A 43 3.07 0.80 -21.14
CA LEU A 43 3.09 0.08 -22.43
C LEU A 43 2.31 -1.25 -22.41
N MET A 44 2.41 -2.01 -21.32
CA MET A 44 1.81 -3.35 -21.21
C MET A 44 0.51 -3.37 -20.39
N ALA A 45 0.56 -2.73 -19.21
CA ALA A 45 -0.54 -2.71 -18.26
C ALA A 45 -0.44 -1.49 -17.33
N VAL A 46 -1.57 -1.14 -16.70
CA VAL A 46 -1.65 -0.21 -15.57
C VAL A 46 -2.21 -0.97 -14.38
N VAL A 47 -1.50 -0.91 -13.25
CA VAL A 47 -1.95 -1.43 -11.96
C VAL A 47 -2.36 -0.23 -11.10
N ASN A 48 -3.66 -0.09 -10.85
CA ASN A 48 -4.21 0.95 -10.01
C ASN A 48 -4.54 0.35 -8.63
N ILE A 49 -3.84 0.82 -7.60
CA ILE A 49 -4.05 0.39 -6.22
C ILE A 49 -4.92 1.44 -5.53
N LEU A 50 -6.11 1.03 -5.09
CA LEU A 50 -7.01 1.90 -4.35
C LEU A 50 -6.93 1.58 -2.87
N THR A 51 -6.66 2.62 -2.07
CA THR A 51 -6.62 2.53 -0.61
C THR A 51 -8.01 2.70 -0.03
N ARG A 52 -8.25 2.07 1.12
CA ARG A 52 -9.51 2.19 1.84
C ARG A 52 -9.83 3.64 2.18
N ASN A 53 -11.09 4.03 1.98
CA ASN A 53 -11.60 5.33 2.42
C ASN A 53 -11.64 5.39 3.97
N PRO A 54 -11.16 6.49 4.61
CA PRO A 54 -11.30 6.70 6.04
C PRO A 54 -12.73 6.49 6.58
N ALA A 55 -13.74 6.95 5.84
CA ALA A 55 -15.16 6.83 6.21
C ALA A 55 -15.62 5.37 6.34
N ASP A 56 -15.06 4.47 5.54
CA ASP A 56 -15.40 3.03 5.55
C ASP A 56 -14.49 2.23 6.51
N SER A 57 -13.70 2.92 7.33
CA SER A 57 -12.60 2.33 8.09
C SER A 57 -12.63 2.65 9.58
N HIS A 58 -13.80 3.01 10.12
CA HIS A 58 -13.94 3.34 11.53
C HIS A 58 -13.66 2.16 12.47
N GLY A 59 -13.19 2.48 13.66
CA GLY A 59 -12.83 1.53 14.70
C GLY A 59 -11.40 1.03 14.60
N THR A 60 -11.06 0.07 15.46
CA THR A 60 -9.72 -0.51 15.54
C THR A 60 -9.66 -1.85 14.82
N ARG A 61 -8.63 -2.04 13.99
CA ARG A 61 -8.27 -3.35 13.43
C ARG A 61 -6.86 -3.70 13.87
N LEU A 62 -6.69 -4.91 14.37
CA LEU A 62 -5.40 -5.50 14.69
C LEU A 62 -5.26 -6.81 13.90
N LYS A 63 -4.06 -7.08 13.40
CA LYS A 63 -3.71 -8.35 12.78
C LYS A 63 -2.28 -8.70 13.17
N VAL A 64 -2.06 -9.97 13.49
CA VAL A 64 -0.73 -10.53 13.76
C VAL A 64 -0.63 -11.80 12.94
N THR A 65 0.50 -11.98 12.25
CA THR A 65 0.81 -13.18 11.49
C THR A 65 2.11 -13.76 12.03
N ARG A 66 2.14 -15.07 12.31
CA ARG A 66 3.36 -15.80 12.61
C ARG A 66 3.41 -17.07 11.76
N GLY A 67 4.59 -17.43 11.30
CA GLY A 67 4.77 -18.60 10.44
C GLY A 67 6.20 -19.13 10.49
N GLU A 68 6.46 -20.10 9.61
CA GLU A 68 7.81 -20.60 9.33
C GLU A 68 8.66 -19.51 8.65
N ASP A 69 9.95 -19.79 8.47
CA ASP A 69 10.90 -18.89 7.79
C ASP A 69 10.91 -17.46 8.37
N GLY A 70 10.83 -17.38 9.70
CA GLY A 70 10.95 -16.12 10.43
C GLY A 70 9.74 -15.18 10.32
N ILE A 71 8.63 -15.62 9.71
CA ILE A 71 7.43 -14.79 9.51
C ILE A 71 6.91 -14.26 10.85
N ASN A 72 6.92 -12.93 11.01
CA ASN A 72 6.40 -12.25 12.19
C ASN A 72 5.88 -10.84 11.84
N ASP A 73 4.67 -10.80 11.32
CA ASP A 73 4.04 -9.55 10.88
C ASP A 73 3.07 -9.02 11.93
N PHE A 74 2.94 -7.71 11.98
CA PHE A 74 1.88 -7.05 12.71
C PHE A 74 1.26 -5.92 11.89
N TYR A 75 0.00 -5.66 12.15
CA TYR A 75 -0.73 -4.55 11.59
C TYR A 75 -1.70 -4.01 12.64
N ALA A 76 -1.74 -2.69 12.75
CA ALA A 76 -2.70 -1.98 13.56
C ALA A 76 -3.24 -0.78 12.79
N SER A 77 -4.55 -0.58 12.81
CA SER A 77 -5.16 0.66 12.34
C SER A 77 -6.28 1.11 13.26
N HIS A 78 -6.48 2.41 13.27
CA HIS A 78 -7.62 3.02 13.92
C HIS A 78 -8.20 4.11 13.01
N GLY A 79 -9.51 4.03 12.75
CA GLY A 79 -10.23 5.07 12.05
C GLY A 79 -11.32 5.67 12.94
N PHE A 80 -11.59 6.95 12.75
CA PHE A 80 -12.69 7.64 13.43
C PHE A 80 -13.23 8.76 12.54
N GLY A 81 -14.50 9.11 12.77
CA GLY A 81 -15.17 10.24 12.15
C GLY A 81 -15.49 11.34 13.14
N TRP A 82 -15.70 12.54 12.62
CA TRP A 82 -16.27 13.69 13.30
C TRP A 82 -17.27 14.39 12.38
N ASP A 83 -17.90 15.47 12.85
CA ASP A 83 -18.81 16.23 12.01
C ASP A 83 -18.07 16.83 10.81
N GLY A 84 -18.44 16.37 9.61
CA GLY A 84 -17.82 16.79 8.36
C GLY A 84 -16.45 16.15 8.06
N GLY A 85 -16.03 15.06 8.70
CA GLY A 85 -14.79 14.39 8.28
C GLY A 85 -14.48 13.05 8.90
N ASP A 86 -13.47 12.40 8.33
CA ASP A 86 -13.02 11.06 8.70
C ASP A 86 -11.51 10.98 8.64
N MET A 87 -10.90 10.20 9.52
CA MET A 87 -9.46 9.95 9.53
C MET A 87 -9.18 8.49 9.84
N ARG A 88 -8.11 7.97 9.24
CA ARG A 88 -7.56 6.65 9.49
C ARG A 88 -6.05 6.74 9.65
N LEU A 89 -5.56 6.06 10.68
CA LEU A 89 -4.14 5.82 10.91
C LEU A 89 -3.86 4.32 10.81
N SER A 90 -2.75 3.93 10.18
CA SER A 90 -2.24 2.57 10.21
C SER A 90 -0.73 2.50 10.44
N LEU A 91 -0.32 1.42 11.07
CA LEU A 91 1.05 1.01 11.31
C LEU A 91 1.17 -0.47 10.98
N SER A 92 2.21 -0.86 10.25
CA SER A 92 2.47 -2.27 9.93
C SER A 92 3.94 -2.60 10.03
N GLY A 93 4.27 -3.77 10.55
CA GLY A 93 5.58 -4.38 10.43
C GLY A 93 5.48 -5.71 9.69
N GLN A 94 6.40 -5.94 8.77
CA GLN A 94 6.56 -7.21 8.08
C GLN A 94 7.98 -7.72 8.26
N GLN A 95 8.09 -9.00 8.53
CA GLN A 95 9.35 -9.67 8.77
C GLN A 95 9.28 -11.08 8.22
N ASP A 96 10.25 -11.45 7.40
CA ASP A 96 10.53 -12.83 7.00
C ASP A 96 12.06 -13.00 6.85
N ASP A 97 12.54 -14.22 7.05
CA ASP A 97 13.96 -14.55 6.90
C ASP A 97 14.27 -15.02 5.45
N GLY A 98 13.24 -15.18 4.62
CA GLY A 98 13.37 -15.51 3.21
C GLY A 98 13.87 -16.93 2.96
N PHE A 99 14.38 -17.17 1.76
CA PHE A 99 15.12 -18.38 1.44
C PHE A 99 16.62 -18.10 1.53
N ASP A 100 17.42 -19.15 1.74
CA ASP A 100 18.88 -19.07 1.73
C ASP A 100 19.49 -19.44 0.36
N HIS A 101 18.76 -20.22 -0.44
CA HIS A 101 19.22 -20.70 -1.74
C HIS A 101 18.13 -20.60 -2.81
N ASP A 102 18.54 -20.37 -4.05
CA ASP A 102 17.64 -20.38 -5.20
C ASP A 102 17.34 -21.81 -5.72
N GLN A 103 16.55 -21.90 -6.79
CA GLN A 103 16.19 -23.18 -7.44
C GLN A 103 17.39 -23.94 -8.05
N PHE A 104 18.56 -23.32 -8.14
CA PHE A 104 19.81 -23.90 -8.64
C PHE A 104 20.80 -24.19 -7.51
N GLY A 105 20.43 -23.97 -6.25
CA GLY A 105 21.25 -24.19 -5.07
C GLY A 105 22.32 -23.11 -4.85
N GLN A 106 22.20 -21.95 -5.51
CA GLN A 106 23.08 -20.81 -5.27
C GLN A 106 22.60 -20.00 -4.07
N ASP A 107 23.53 -19.43 -3.32
CA ASP A 107 23.24 -18.53 -2.21
C ASP A 107 22.34 -17.37 -2.70
N TYR A 108 21.17 -17.25 -2.10
CA TYR A 108 20.19 -16.22 -2.40
C TYR A 108 19.51 -15.87 -1.09
N ARG A 109 19.95 -14.78 -0.45
CA ARG A 109 19.36 -14.30 0.80
C ARG A 109 18.42 -13.15 0.51
N ASP A 110 17.12 -13.38 0.69
CA ASP A 110 16.08 -12.40 0.39
C ASP A 110 15.22 -11.99 1.59
N SER A 111 15.75 -12.20 2.81
CA SER A 111 15.12 -11.77 4.07
C SER A 111 14.59 -10.34 4.00
N ARG A 112 13.42 -10.11 4.59
CA ARG A 112 12.73 -8.84 4.52
C ARG A 112 12.36 -8.33 5.90
N ARG A 113 12.60 -7.04 6.12
CA ARG A 113 12.16 -6.29 7.31
C ARG A 113 11.61 -4.95 6.86
N LEU A 114 10.31 -4.71 7.01
CA LEU A 114 9.65 -3.49 6.55
C LEU A 114 8.73 -2.96 7.64
N THR A 115 8.84 -1.68 7.96
CA THR A 115 7.83 -0.98 8.75
C THR A 115 7.14 0.02 7.86
N ARG A 116 5.84 0.27 8.06
CA ARG A 116 5.11 1.27 7.29
C ARG A 116 4.15 2.02 8.20
N PHE A 117 3.92 3.26 7.85
CA PHE A 117 2.97 4.17 8.48
C PHE A 117 2.10 4.78 7.38
N ASN A 118 0.80 4.89 7.63
CA ASN A 118 -0.10 5.61 6.74
C ASN A 118 -1.12 6.40 7.57
N LEU A 119 -1.37 7.62 7.14
CA LEU A 119 -2.40 8.50 7.64
C LEU A 119 -3.23 9.00 6.44
N SER A 120 -4.54 8.79 6.49
CA SER A 120 -5.47 9.35 5.52
C SER A 120 -6.60 10.11 6.22
N ALA A 121 -7.01 11.23 5.66
CA ALA A 121 -8.09 12.05 6.18
C ALA A 121 -8.94 12.63 5.05
N SER A 122 -10.25 12.69 5.25
CA SER A 122 -11.21 13.34 4.35
C SER A 122 -12.02 14.37 5.15
N HIS A 123 -12.24 15.55 4.59
CA HIS A 123 -13.00 16.61 5.23
C HIS A 123 -13.93 17.29 4.23
N ASN A 124 -15.22 17.37 4.57
CA ASN A 124 -16.23 18.07 3.78
C ASN A 124 -16.23 19.54 4.18
N LEU A 125 -15.85 20.41 3.26
CA LEU A 125 -15.85 21.87 3.44
C LEU A 125 -17.23 22.47 3.14
N ALA A 126 -17.97 21.85 2.22
CA ALA A 126 -19.34 22.18 1.84
C ALA A 126 -20.03 20.90 1.31
N VAL A 127 -21.31 21.01 0.94
CA VAL A 127 -22.10 19.87 0.42
C VAL A 127 -21.48 19.24 -0.84
N ASP A 128 -20.74 20.02 -1.62
CA ASP A 128 -20.11 19.64 -2.89
C ASP A 128 -18.58 19.74 -2.88
N GLN A 129 -17.97 19.96 -1.72
CA GLN A 129 -16.53 20.18 -1.61
C GLN A 129 -15.91 19.28 -0.54
N THR A 130 -14.99 18.42 -0.98
CA THR A 130 -14.22 17.53 -0.09
C THR A 130 -12.72 17.78 -0.28
N LEU A 131 -12.01 17.80 0.84
CA LEU A 131 -10.56 17.86 0.91
C LEU A 131 -10.01 16.53 1.44
N GLU A 132 -9.12 15.91 0.68
CA GLU A 132 -8.49 14.64 1.04
C GLU A 132 -6.99 14.82 1.25
N TRP A 133 -6.49 14.20 2.33
CA TRP A 133 -5.07 14.16 2.67
C TRP A 133 -4.61 12.72 2.82
N GLN A 134 -3.40 12.45 2.35
CA GLN A 134 -2.74 11.17 2.58
C GLN A 134 -1.24 11.37 2.79
N LEU A 135 -0.74 10.83 3.88
CA LEU A 135 0.69 10.78 4.22
C LEU A 135 1.08 9.33 4.49
N ALA A 136 2.14 8.87 3.85
CA ALA A 136 2.59 7.49 3.98
C ALA A 136 4.12 7.44 4.01
N ALA A 137 4.66 6.61 4.90
CA ALA A 137 6.09 6.41 5.11
C ALA A 137 6.41 4.93 5.30
N LYS A 138 7.65 4.56 5.03
CA LYS A 138 8.24 3.23 5.18
C LYS A 138 9.60 3.39 5.84
#